data_AF-A0A1H3XBJ5-F1
#
_entry.id   AF-A0A1H3XBJ5-F1
#
_cell.length_a   1.000
_cell.length_b   1.000
_cell.length_c   1.000
_cell.angle_alpha   90.00
_cell.angle_beta   90.00
_cell.angle_gamma   90.00
#
_symmetry.space_group_name_H-M   'P 1'
#
loop_
_entity.id
_entity.type
_entity.pdbx_description
1 polymer ?
#
loop_
_entity_poly.entity_id
_entity_poly.type
_entity_poly.pdbx_seq_one_letter_code
_entity_poly.pdbx_strand_id
1 'polypeptide(L)'
;MSMFRVNASTLRSQAEQLSTLNESFKTQISNLNDKENALSNMWEGEARNAFHNAFQADKAQFDVFYQGIKNFITTLENDAAEYEKAEAQNLSTAQTRKA
;
A
#
# COMPACT_ATOMS: atom_id res chain seq x y z
N MET A 1 8.68 -17.04 -22.47
CA MET A 1 8.45 -17.55 -21.10
C MET A 1 9.28 -16.82 -20.03
N SER A 2 10.44 -16.19 -20.30
CA SER A 2 11.16 -15.41 -19.27
C SER A 2 10.58 -14.01 -19.03
N MET A 3 10.10 -13.33 -20.07
CA MET A 3 9.67 -11.92 -19.97
C MET A 3 8.44 -11.72 -19.05
N PHE A 4 7.43 -12.58 -19.12
CA PHE A 4 6.21 -12.46 -18.31
C PHE A 4 6.40 -12.94 -16.86
N ARG A 5 7.18 -14.01 -16.65
CA ARG A 5 7.53 -14.50 -15.32
C ARG A 5 8.39 -13.50 -14.53
N VAL A 6 9.29 -12.80 -15.22
CA VAL A 6 10.03 -11.66 -14.66
C VAL A 6 9.07 -10.52 -14.31
N ASN A 7 8.11 -10.19 -15.18
CA ASN A 7 7.11 -9.15 -14.94
C ASN A 7 6.28 -9.41 -13.67
N ALA A 8 5.73 -10.61 -13.49
CA ALA A 8 4.99 -10.99 -12.27
C ALA A 8 5.87 -10.94 -11.00
N SER A 9 7.13 -11.37 -11.08
CA SER A 9 8.06 -11.28 -9.95
C SER A 9 8.43 -9.83 -9.59
N THR A 10 8.57 -8.96 -10.59
CA THR A 10 8.81 -7.54 -10.41
C THR A 10 7.59 -6.85 -9.80
N LEU A 11 6.37 -7.20 -10.23
CA LEU A 11 5.13 -6.70 -9.60
C LEU A 11 5.05 -7.08 -8.13
N ARG A 12 5.29 -8.35 -7.78
CA ARG A 12 5.30 -8.80 -6.38
C ARG A 12 6.36 -8.09 -5.55
N SER A 13 7.56 -7.89 -6.10
CA SER A 13 8.63 -7.17 -5.40
C SER A 13 8.26 -5.69 -5.16
N GLN A 14 7.65 -5.02 -6.14
CA GLN A 14 7.17 -3.63 -5.95
C GLN A 14 6.00 -3.56 -4.96
N ALA A 15 5.10 -4.55 -4.96
CA ALA A 15 4.02 -4.68 -3.99
C ALA A 15 4.56 -4.84 -2.55
N GLU A 16 5.58 -5.67 -2.33
CA GLU A 16 6.25 -5.81 -1.03
C GLU A 16 6.93 -4.50 -0.57
N GLN A 17 7.61 -3.81 -1.49
CA GLN A 17 8.23 -2.51 -1.20
C GLN A 17 7.18 -1.47 -0.82
N LEU A 18 6.08 -1.38 -1.58
CA LEU A 18 4.96 -0.49 -1.29
C LEU A 18 4.31 -0.83 0.05
N SER A 19 4.14 -2.13 0.36
CA SER A 19 3.60 -2.58 1.65
C SER A 19 4.50 -2.14 2.81
N THR A 20 5.81 -2.34 2.68
CA THR A 20 6.81 -1.91 3.68
C THR A 20 6.79 -0.40 3.90
N LEU A 21 6.73 0.37 2.82
CA LEU A 21 6.60 1.83 2.86
C LEU A 21 5.30 2.27 3.53
N ASN A 22 4.20 1.57 3.27
CA ASN A 22 2.89 1.88 3.85
C ASN A 22 2.85 1.62 5.37
N GLU A 23 3.50 0.55 5.84
CA GLU A 23 3.67 0.28 7.27
C GLU A 23 4.59 1.30 7.95
N SER A 24 5.67 1.71 7.28
CA SER A 24 6.53 2.81 7.74
C SER A 24 5.76 4.14 7.82
N PHE A 25 4.93 4.43 6.83
CA PHE A 25 4.07 5.62 6.81
C PHE A 25 3.10 5.63 8.00
N LYS A 26 2.42 4.51 8.27
CA LYS A 26 1.56 4.36 9.46
C LYS A 26 2.32 4.58 10.77
N THR A 27 3.54 4.06 10.86
CA THR A 27 4.42 4.27 12.03
C THR A 27 4.79 5.75 12.20
N GLN A 28 5.10 6.45 11.11
CA GLN A 28 5.40 7.87 11.14
C GLN A 28 4.19 8.71 11.57
N ILE A 29 2.98 8.35 11.15
CA ILE A 29 1.75 9.01 11.61
C ILE A 29 1.54 8.80 13.12
N SER A 30 1.79 7.59 13.63
CA SER A 30 1.74 7.34 15.07
C SER A 30 2.72 8.22 15.82
N ASN A 31 3.97 8.31 15.36
CA ASN A 31 4.97 9.21 15.94
C ASN A 31 4.55 10.69 15.87
N LEU A 32 3.89 11.10 14.78
CA LEU A 32 3.33 12.45 14.64
C LEU A 32 2.22 12.71 15.67
N ASN A 33 1.35 11.73 15.92
CA ASN A 33 0.30 11.80 16.93
C ASN A 33 0.89 11.88 18.35
N ASP A 34 1.99 11.18 18.63
CA ASP A 34 2.68 11.27 19.92
C ASP A 34 3.31 12.66 20.12
N LYS A 35 3.91 13.22 19.06
CA LYS A 35 4.45 14.58 19.06
C LYS A 35 3.36 15.63 19.22
N GLU A 36 2.21 15.45 18.57
CA GLU A 36 1.06 16.34 18.70
C GLU A 36 0.54 16.35 20.15
N ASN A 37 0.40 15.18 20.78
CA ASN A 37 0.03 15.09 22.19
C ASN A 37 1.05 15.75 23.12
N ALA A 38 2.35 15.57 22.85
CA ALA A 38 3.40 16.24 23.61
C ALA A 38 3.33 17.78 23.46
N LEU A 39 3.11 18.28 22.24
CA LEU A 39 2.92 19.71 21.98
C LEU A 39 1.65 20.25 22.64
N SER A 40 0.56 19.48 22.61
CA SER A 40 -0.72 19.83 23.23
C SER A 40 -0.64 19.95 24.76
N ASN A 41 0.34 19.30 25.39
CA ASN A 41 0.63 19.49 26.82
C ASN A 41 1.49 20.73 27.09
N MET A 42 2.21 21.25 26.08
CA MET A 42 3.11 22.41 26.21
C MET A 42 2.45 23.72 25.77
N TRP A 43 1.45 23.68 24.90
CA TRP A 43 0.69 24.84 24.44
C TRP A 43 -0.80 24.68 24.80
N GLU A 44 -1.27 25.46 25.76
CA GLU A 44 -2.69 25.62 26.08
C GLU A 44 -3.27 26.84 25.36
N GLY A 45 -4.45 26.72 24.75
CA GLY A 45 -5.17 27.84 24.12
C GLY A 45 -5.84 27.51 22.78
N GLU A 46 -6.42 28.52 22.12
CA GLU A 46 -7.11 28.36 20.82
C GLU A 46 -6.18 27.86 19.70
N ALA A 47 -4.89 28.21 19.74
CA ALA A 47 -3.90 27.73 18.77
C ALA A 47 -3.72 26.21 18.83
N ARG A 48 -3.77 25.61 20.03
CA ARG A 48 -3.75 24.15 20.22
C ARG A 48 -4.96 23.50 19.61
N ASN A 49 -6.16 24.02 19.91
CA ASN A 49 -7.40 23.45 19.38
C ASN A 49 -7.47 23.54 17.86
N ALA A 50 -6.98 24.63 17.27
CA ALA A 50 -6.88 24.78 15.82
C ALA A 50 -5.91 23.75 15.21
N PHE A 51 -4.73 23.58 15.79
CA PHE A 51 -3.75 22.60 15.32
C PHE A 51 -4.25 21.15 15.50
N HIS A 52 -4.83 20.83 16.65
CA HIS A 52 -5.40 19.52 16.94
C HIS A 52 -6.51 19.17 15.94
N ASN A 53 -7.44 20.09 15.68
CA ASN A 53 -8.52 19.87 14.71
C ASN A 53 -7.97 19.68 13.29
N ALA A 54 -6.98 20.47 12.86
CA ALA A 54 -6.33 20.29 11.57
C ALA A 54 -5.62 18.93 11.48
N PHE A 55 -4.87 18.54 12.52
CA PHE A 55 -4.18 17.26 12.58
C PHE A 55 -5.14 16.07 12.53
N GLN A 56 -6.29 16.16 13.19
CA GLN A 56 -7.32 15.12 13.16
C GLN A 56 -7.97 14.98 11.77
N ALA A 57 -8.16 16.10 11.06
CA ALA A 57 -8.60 16.07 9.67
C ALA A 57 -7.55 15.42 8.75
N ASP A 58 -6.27 15.76 8.94
CA ASP A 58 -5.16 15.16 8.19
C ASP A 58 -5.01 13.66 8.48
N LYS A 59 -5.20 13.25 9.74
CA LYS A 59 -5.21 11.83 10.15
C LYS A 59 -6.24 11.00 9.37
N ALA A 60 -7.44 11.54 9.18
CA ALA A 60 -8.46 10.87 8.37
C ALA A 60 -8.01 10.72 6.91
N GLN A 61 -7.37 11.74 6.33
CA GLN A 61 -6.82 11.65 4.98
C GLN A 61 -5.67 10.64 4.89
N PHE A 62 -4.82 10.57 5.92
CA PHE A 62 -3.74 9.60 5.98
C PHE A 62 -4.26 8.15 6.03
N ASP A 63 -5.34 7.89 6.78
CA ASP A 63 -5.99 6.57 6.78
C ASP A 63 -6.56 6.22 5.40
N VAL A 64 -7.20 7.17 4.71
CA VAL A 64 -7.68 6.98 3.33
C VAL A 64 -6.53 6.70 2.38
N PHE A 65 -5.41 7.40 2.51
CA PHE A 65 -4.21 7.18 1.71
C PHE A 65 -3.60 5.78 1.95
N TYR A 66 -3.49 5.38 3.22
CA TYR A 66 -3.02 4.05 3.60
C TYR A 66 -3.90 2.94 2.98
N GLN A 67 -5.22 3.10 3.04
CA GLN A 67 -6.16 2.16 2.41
C GLN A 67 -6.05 2.16 0.88
N GLY A 68 -5.87 3.34 0.27
CA GLY A 68 -5.65 3.47 -1.17
C GLY A 68 -4.41 2.70 -1.65
N ILE A 69 -3.29 2.83 -0.95
CA ILE A 69 -2.07 2.06 -1.24
C ILE A 69 -2.33 0.56 -1.07
N LYS A 70 -3.03 0.15 -0.01
CA LYS A 70 -3.38 -1.25 0.20
C LYS A 70 -4.20 -1.83 -0.96
N ASN A 71 -5.22 -1.11 -1.41
CA ASN A 71 -6.03 -1.53 -2.55
C ASN A 71 -5.19 -1.60 -3.84
N PHE A 72 -4.29 -0.65 -4.06
CA PHE A 72 -3.39 -0.67 -5.21
C PHE A 72 -2.46 -1.90 -5.20
N ILE A 73 -1.91 -2.25 -4.03
CA ILE A 73 -1.12 -3.48 -3.84
C ILE A 73 -1.95 -4.73 -4.16
N THR A 74 -3.18 -4.82 -3.64
CA THR A 74 -4.07 -5.95 -3.91
C THR A 74 -4.41 -6.07 -5.40
N THR A 75 -4.65 -4.96 -6.10
CA THR A 75 -4.87 -4.98 -7.55
C THR A 75 -3.63 -5.49 -8.30
N LEU A 76 -2.43 -5.02 -7.94
CA LEU A 76 -1.18 -5.52 -8.52
C LEU A 76 -1.00 -7.03 -8.32
N GLU A 77 -1.31 -7.55 -7.14
CA GLU A 77 -1.23 -8.99 -6.86
C GLU A 77 -2.26 -9.79 -7.66
N ASN A 78 -3.48 -9.29 -7.78
CA ASN A 78 -4.54 -9.91 -8.58
C ASN A 78 -4.17 -9.94 -10.06
N ASP A 79 -3.69 -8.84 -10.61
CA ASP A 79 -3.24 -8.75 -12.00
C ASP A 79 -2.11 -9.77 -12.25
N ALA A 80 -1.11 -9.83 -11.36
CA ALA A 80 -0.02 -10.80 -11.46
C ALA A 80 -0.53 -12.26 -11.44
N ALA A 81 -1.50 -12.58 -10.58
CA ALA A 81 -2.11 -13.90 -10.51
C ALA A 81 -2.94 -14.25 -11.76
N GLU A 82 -3.63 -13.27 -12.34
CA GLU A 82 -4.42 -13.45 -13.55
C GLU A 82 -3.52 -13.72 -14.77
N TYR A 83 -2.38 -13.02 -14.86
CA TYR A 83 -1.35 -13.31 -15.86
C TYR A 83 -0.77 -14.72 -15.71
N GLU A 84 -0.44 -15.16 -14.50
CA GLU A 84 0.05 -16.53 -14.23
C GLU A 84 -1.00 -17.59 -14.65
N LYS A 85 -2.27 -17.35 -14.39
CA LYS A 85 -3.38 -18.25 -14.77
C LYS A 85 -3.56 -18.34 -16.27
N ALA A 86 -3.53 -17.23 -16.98
CA ALA A 86 -3.61 -17.19 -18.44
C ALA A 86 -2.42 -17.93 -19.09
N GLU A 87 -1.23 -17.81 -18.52
CA GLU A 87 -0.06 -18.57 -18.97
C GLU A 87 -0.24 -20.07 -18.78
N ALA A 88 -0.70 -20.51 -17.61
CA ALA A 88 -0.97 -21.93 -17.34
C ALA A 88 -2.00 -22.54 -18.32
N GLN A 89 -3.07 -21.79 -18.64
CA GLN A 89 -4.07 -22.22 -19.63
C GLN A 89 -3.51 -22.31 -21.05
N ASN A 90 -2.71 -21.33 -21.47
CA ASN A 90 -2.06 -21.34 -22.78
C ASN A 90 -1.05 -22.48 -22.91
N LEU A 91 -0.29 -22.75 -21.84
CA LEU A 91 0.70 -23.83 -21.81
C LEU A 91 0.02 -25.20 -21.86
N SER A 92 -1.07 -25.39 -21.12
CA SER A 92 -1.90 -26.60 -21.18
C SER A 92 -2.46 -26.80 -22.59
N THR A 93 -3.03 -25.76 -23.22
CA THR A 93 -3.57 -25.83 -24.59
C THR A 93 -2.48 -26.14 -25.62
N ALA A 94 -1.30 -25.54 -25.48
CA ALA A 94 -0.16 -25.78 -26.37
C ALA A 94 0.43 -27.19 -26.20
N GLN A 95 0.42 -27.74 -24.98
CA GLN A 95 0.82 -29.12 -24.72
C GLN A 95 -0.21 -30.12 -25.29
N THR A 96 -1.51 -29.86 -25.12
CA THR A 96 -2.58 -30.71 -25.68
C THR A 96 -2.59 -30.72 -27.21
N ARG A 97 -2.20 -29.62 -27.88
CA ARG A 97 -2.06 -29.59 -29.35
C ARG A 97 -0.78 -30.24 -29.89
N LYS A 98 0.18 -30.57 -29.03
CA LYS A 98 1.43 -31.28 -29.42
C LYS A 98 1.36 -32.80 -29.21
N ALA A 99 0.27 -33.32 -28.66
CA ALA A 99 -0.04 -34.75 -28.57
C ALA A 99 -0.99 -35.15 -29.71
#